data_AF-A0A6G5A236-F1
#
_entry.id   AF-A0A6G5A236-F1
#
_cell.length_a   1.000
_cell.length_b   1.000
_cell.length_c   1.000
_cell.angle_alpha   90.00
_cell.angle_beta   90.00
_cell.angle_gamma   90.00
#
_symmetry.space_group_name_H-M   'P 1'
#
loop_
_entity.id
_entity.type
_entity.pdbx_description
1 polymer ?
#
loop_
_entity_poly.entity_id
_entity_poly.type
_entity_poly.pdbx_seq_one_letter_code
_entity_poly.pdbx_strand_id
1 'polypeptide(L)'
;LRRSRSKRKEDQERVEPVVVEQSGEESSGRSKKLSREEREAQIEAKRQERKRKLKEAFDNEYDHDDEKPHFDELKKEFSEQAQLNQKEFEDMEDERRVQFEGFRAGLYLRVELLQMPCELVEHFNASYPMILGGLSVGEGRTGYCQVRMKKHRWYKRILKSSDPLILSLGWRRFQTMPVFSTQDHNGRNRFLKYTPKHLHCNATFWGPITPQGTGFVAVQQVHEQTASFRIAATGVILDLDRSTQIVKKLKLTGNPFKIYKKTAFVKNMFTSALEVTKFEGAALRTVSGIRGQIKKALGNPPGAFRATFEDKILLSDLVFLRAWTEVPVQRFYMTLTTLLAPDEEKTKWQGMKTVGQLRAERGLHAPVLQDSLYKAPERKAFHFKPFVIPRELQKNLPYKDKPKVKSVTEGGNALERVAVVLEESEKEKLKLMQMMKTVHKEKLRKMKDKVIQRVRQHRAECRKSEMKQLKRQKELKKRICKALSRGKKPQAKT
;
A
#
# COMPACT_ATOMS: atom_id res chain seq x y z
N LEU A 1 34.16 2.05 10.36
CA LEU A 1 35.18 2.27 9.30
C LEU A 1 34.85 3.55 8.55
N ARG A 2 35.87 4.42 8.38
CA ARG A 2 35.96 5.67 7.57
C ARG A 2 34.98 6.79 7.95
N ARG A 3 35.32 7.83 8.73
CA ARG A 3 36.41 8.87 8.70
C ARG A 3 36.41 9.78 7.46
N SER A 4 36.10 11.06 7.71
CA SER A 4 36.83 12.31 7.34
C SER A 4 35.82 13.46 7.38
N ARG A 5 36.05 14.70 7.84
CA ARG A 5 37.16 15.46 8.43
C ARG A 5 36.47 16.75 8.92
N SER A 6 36.38 17.02 10.22
CA SER A 6 35.99 18.35 10.74
C SER A 6 37.27 19.10 11.09
N LYS A 7 37.61 20.13 10.31
CA LYS A 7 38.72 21.04 10.61
C LYS A 7 38.26 22.06 11.64
N ARG A 8 39.05 22.16 12.70
CA ARG A 8 39.12 23.26 13.67
C ARG A 8 39.57 24.55 12.99
N LYS A 9 38.97 25.65 13.43
CA LYS A 9 39.53 27.00 13.69
C LYS A 9 38.45 27.64 14.58
N GLU A 10 38.61 27.69 15.91
CA GLU A 10 39.42 28.69 16.64
C GLU A 10 39.31 30.05 15.96
N ASP A 11 38.41 30.89 16.49
CA ASP A 11 38.77 32.19 17.05
C ASP A 11 37.64 32.64 18.00
N GLN A 12 37.98 32.64 19.29
CA GLN A 12 37.25 33.31 20.36
C GLN A 12 37.79 34.73 20.42
N GLU A 13 36.96 35.74 20.17
CA GLU A 13 37.23 37.08 20.70
C GLU A 13 36.06 37.49 21.59
N ARG A 14 36.36 37.41 22.89
CA ARG A 14 35.67 38.12 23.97
C ARG A 14 35.78 39.61 23.65
N VAL A 15 34.64 40.27 23.44
CA VAL A 15 34.60 41.73 23.50
C VAL A 15 34.63 42.11 24.98
N GLU A 16 35.79 42.58 25.43
CA GLU A 16 36.02 43.17 26.74
C GLU A 16 35.23 44.48 26.90
N PRO A 17 34.83 44.83 28.13
CA PRO A 17 34.12 46.07 28.40
C PRO A 17 35.07 47.25 28.20
N VAL A 18 34.71 48.18 27.29
CA VAL A 18 35.44 49.44 27.12
C VAL A 18 35.24 50.30 28.36
N VAL A 19 36.23 50.22 29.25
CA VAL A 19 36.53 51.20 30.28
C VAL A 19 36.90 52.51 29.56
N VAL A 20 36.10 53.56 29.76
CA VAL A 20 36.47 54.90 29.30
C VAL A 20 37.47 55.45 30.32
N GLU A 21 38.75 55.24 30.03
CA GLU A 21 39.84 55.96 30.69
C GLU A 21 39.73 57.46 30.39
N GLN A 22 39.81 58.26 31.46
CA GLN A 22 40.09 59.67 31.42
C GLN A 22 41.60 59.82 31.18
N SER A 23 42.00 60.23 29.97
CA SER A 23 43.31 60.81 29.73
C SER A 23 43.14 62.22 29.19
N GLY A 24 43.55 63.18 30.02
CA GLY A 24 43.77 64.55 29.60
C GLY A 24 45.06 64.62 28.79
N GLU A 25 45.00 65.28 27.65
CA GLU A 25 46.15 65.93 27.05
C GLU A 25 45.78 67.38 26.76
N GLU A 26 46.43 68.26 27.53
CA GLU A 26 46.56 69.67 27.23
C GLU A 26 47.45 69.81 25.99
N SER A 27 46.92 70.33 24.89
CA SER A 27 47.74 70.97 23.86
C SER A 27 47.18 72.36 23.57
N SER A 28 48.00 73.33 23.93
CA SER A 28 47.82 74.77 23.81
C SER A 28 47.53 75.20 22.38
N GLY A 29 46.36 75.81 22.18
CA GLY A 29 45.92 76.32 20.88
C GLY A 29 44.80 77.35 21.02
N ARG A 30 45.18 78.58 21.36
CA ARG A 30 44.47 79.86 21.17
C ARG A 30 42.94 79.76 20.99
N SER A 31 42.24 79.98 22.09
CA SER A 31 40.79 80.10 22.23
C SER A 31 40.14 81.11 21.26
N LYS A 32 39.47 80.60 20.21
CA LYS A 32 38.28 81.28 19.67
C LYS A 32 37.11 80.88 20.56
N LYS A 33 36.50 81.85 21.25
CA LYS A 33 35.24 81.66 21.99
C LYS A 33 34.17 81.26 20.96
N LEU A 34 33.96 79.96 20.77
CA LEU A 34 32.75 79.44 20.15
C LEU A 34 31.57 79.89 21.02
N SER A 35 30.53 80.41 20.38
CA SER A 35 29.36 80.93 21.08
C SER A 35 28.70 79.80 21.89
N ARG A 36 27.96 80.16 22.94
CA ARG A 36 27.17 79.19 23.73
C ARG A 36 26.24 78.36 22.82
N GLU A 37 25.74 78.98 21.76
CA GLU A 37 24.88 78.36 20.74
C GLU A 37 25.61 77.28 19.92
N GLU A 38 26.88 77.48 19.54
CA GLU A 38 27.65 76.48 18.76
C GLU A 38 28.02 75.24 19.59
N ARG A 39 28.23 75.40 20.91
CA ARG A 39 28.46 74.28 21.83
C ARG A 39 27.18 73.50 22.11
N GLU A 40 26.05 74.18 22.29
CA GLU A 40 24.73 73.55 22.43
C GLU A 40 24.35 72.78 21.16
N ALA A 41 24.61 73.34 19.97
CA ALA A 41 24.40 72.67 18.68
C ALA A 41 25.28 71.41 18.49
N GLN A 42 26.55 71.42 18.92
CA GLN A 42 27.41 70.23 18.87
C GLN A 42 26.98 69.13 19.84
N ILE A 43 26.45 69.50 21.01
CA ILE A 43 25.90 68.55 21.99
C ILE A 43 24.60 67.94 21.47
N GLU A 44 23.74 68.74 20.84
CA GLU A 44 22.53 68.26 20.18
C GLU A 44 22.84 67.35 18.98
N ALA A 45 23.82 67.69 18.15
CA ALA A 45 24.28 66.83 17.06
C ALA A 45 24.78 65.47 17.58
N LYS A 46 25.61 65.45 18.64
CA LYS A 46 26.05 64.20 19.29
C LYS A 46 24.90 63.43 19.93
N ARG A 47 23.89 64.11 20.48
CA ARG A 47 22.69 63.48 21.05
C ARG A 47 21.79 62.90 19.96
N GLN A 48 21.67 63.55 18.81
CA GLN A 48 20.96 63.06 17.62
C GLN A 48 21.67 61.85 17.00
N GLU A 49 22.99 61.87 16.91
CA GLU A 49 23.77 60.75 16.39
C GLU A 49 23.70 59.52 17.33
N ARG A 50 23.75 59.74 18.65
CA ARG A 50 23.48 58.67 19.64
C ARG A 50 22.05 58.14 19.53
N LYS A 51 21.06 59.01 19.34
CA LYS A 51 19.66 58.61 19.15
C LYS A 51 19.46 57.81 17.86
N ARG A 52 20.18 58.14 16.78
CA ARG A 52 20.22 57.36 15.54
C ARG A 52 20.86 55.99 15.75
N LYS A 53 22.03 55.92 16.40
CA LYS A 53 22.70 54.63 16.68
C LYS A 53 21.89 53.73 17.63
N LEU A 54 21.23 54.31 18.63
CA LEU A 54 20.30 53.56 19.49
C LEU A 54 19.06 53.09 18.72
N LYS A 55 18.54 53.89 17.79
CA LYS A 55 17.44 53.49 16.93
C LYS A 55 17.85 52.37 15.96
N GLU A 56 19.01 52.48 15.32
CA GLU A 56 19.56 51.44 14.44
C GLU A 56 19.83 50.13 15.22
N ALA A 57 20.30 50.21 16.47
CA ALA A 57 20.47 49.03 17.32
C ALA A 57 19.13 48.42 17.77
N PHE A 58 18.13 49.26 18.08
CA PHE A 58 16.79 48.80 18.46
C PHE A 58 16.02 48.18 17.29
N ASP A 59 16.08 48.79 16.10
CA ASP A 59 15.46 48.28 14.88
C ASP A 59 16.11 46.93 14.48
N ASN A 60 17.45 46.79 14.60
CA ASN A 60 18.13 45.50 14.37
C ASN A 60 17.78 44.41 15.39
N GLU A 61 17.46 44.75 16.64
CA GLU A 61 17.15 43.77 17.69
C GLU A 61 15.70 43.29 17.63
N TYR A 62 14.77 44.11 17.10
CA TYR A 62 13.33 43.79 17.06
C TYR A 62 12.78 43.41 15.68
N ASP A 63 13.37 43.82 14.55
CA ASP A 63 12.87 43.46 13.21
C ASP A 63 13.18 42.00 12.78
N HIS A 64 14.01 41.29 13.56
CA HIS A 64 14.37 39.89 13.30
C HIS A 64 13.49 38.86 14.02
N ASP A 65 12.62 39.28 14.94
CA ASP A 65 11.83 38.38 15.81
C ASP A 65 10.39 38.10 15.31
N ASP A 66 9.98 38.71 14.20
CA ASP A 66 8.76 38.27 13.51
C ASP A 66 9.08 37.01 12.69
N GLU A 67 9.04 35.84 13.35
CA GLU A 67 8.97 34.52 12.72
C GLU A 67 7.75 34.47 11.79
N LYS A 68 7.91 35.03 10.59
CA LYS A 68 6.92 34.95 9.53
C LYS A 68 6.72 33.47 9.25
N PRO A 69 5.47 33.02 9.06
CA PRO A 69 5.24 31.61 8.78
C PRO A 69 6.05 31.24 7.53
N HIS A 70 6.76 30.12 7.57
CA HIS A 70 7.65 29.64 6.49
C HIS A 70 7.03 29.70 5.08
N PHE A 71 5.70 29.61 4.97
CA PHE A 71 4.98 29.77 3.72
C PHE A 71 5.09 31.19 3.12
N ASP A 72 5.02 32.21 3.96
CA ASP A 72 5.13 33.61 3.54
C ASP A 72 6.57 33.95 3.13
N GLU A 73 7.56 33.33 3.78
CA GLU A 73 8.97 33.41 3.35
C GLU A 73 9.15 32.78 1.97
N LEU A 74 8.68 31.56 1.74
CA LEU A 74 8.74 30.92 0.41
C LEU A 74 8.05 31.78 -0.65
N LYS A 75 6.88 32.35 -0.34
CA LYS A 75 6.15 33.21 -1.28
C LYS A 75 6.94 34.47 -1.61
N LYS A 76 7.62 35.05 -0.64
CA LYS A 76 8.53 36.20 -0.86
C LYS A 76 9.70 35.79 -1.72
N GLU A 77 10.37 34.69 -1.44
CA GLU A 77 11.46 34.17 -2.27
C GLU A 77 11.03 33.95 -3.73
N PHE A 78 9.86 33.34 -3.96
CA PHE A 78 9.31 33.19 -5.32
C PHE A 78 9.00 34.53 -5.99
N SER A 79 8.47 35.50 -5.25
CA SER A 79 8.17 36.84 -5.75
C SER A 79 9.44 37.63 -6.05
N GLU A 80 10.45 37.55 -5.17
CA GLU A 80 11.75 38.19 -5.31
C GLU A 80 12.48 37.62 -6.53
N GLN A 81 12.47 36.29 -6.71
CA GLN A 81 13.02 35.65 -7.90
C GLN A 81 12.29 36.10 -9.18
N ALA A 82 10.95 36.19 -9.15
CA ALA A 82 10.18 36.66 -10.31
C ALA A 82 10.47 38.12 -10.65
N GLN A 83 10.59 38.98 -9.63
CA GLN A 83 10.98 40.39 -9.80
C GLN A 83 12.41 40.54 -10.30
N LEU A 84 13.34 39.73 -9.80
CA LEU A 84 14.72 39.72 -10.27
C LEU A 84 14.77 39.34 -11.74
N ASN A 85 14.11 38.23 -12.13
CA ASN A 85 14.02 37.84 -13.53
C ASN A 85 13.44 38.99 -14.37
N GLN A 86 12.37 39.65 -13.92
CA GLN A 86 11.77 40.75 -14.67
C GLN A 86 12.75 41.93 -14.84
N LYS A 87 13.41 42.38 -13.77
CA LYS A 87 14.39 43.49 -13.80
C LYS A 87 15.57 43.20 -14.71
N GLU A 88 16.11 41.98 -14.70
CA GLU A 88 17.22 41.58 -15.58
C GLU A 88 16.86 41.69 -17.07
N PHE A 89 15.59 41.54 -17.44
CA PHE A 89 15.10 41.63 -18.81
C PHE A 89 14.45 42.97 -19.18
N GLU A 90 14.39 43.96 -18.28
CA GLU A 90 13.76 45.26 -18.55
C GLU A 90 14.58 46.15 -19.49
N ASP A 91 15.90 46.14 -19.37
CA ASP A 91 16.81 47.01 -20.15
C ASP A 91 17.23 46.39 -21.51
N MET A 92 16.79 45.17 -21.81
CA MET A 92 17.11 44.48 -23.08
C MET A 92 16.07 44.73 -24.16
N GLU A 93 16.54 44.94 -25.40
CA GLU A 93 15.67 45.00 -26.58
C GLU A 93 14.86 43.71 -26.76
N ASP A 94 13.62 43.85 -27.23
CA ASP A 94 12.66 42.74 -27.37
C ASP A 94 13.18 41.58 -28.24
N GLU A 95 13.95 41.86 -29.31
CA GLU A 95 14.51 40.82 -30.18
C GLU A 95 15.53 39.94 -29.45
N ARG A 96 16.44 40.57 -28.68
CA ARG A 96 17.42 39.85 -27.86
C ARG A 96 16.72 39.11 -26.73
N ARG A 97 15.71 39.72 -26.11
CA ARG A 97 14.91 39.09 -25.06
C ARG A 97 14.21 37.81 -25.52
N VAL A 98 13.62 37.79 -26.71
CA VAL A 98 12.97 36.59 -27.28
C VAL A 98 13.96 35.45 -27.49
N GLN A 99 15.23 35.72 -27.80
CA GLN A 99 16.24 34.66 -27.96
C GLN A 99 16.58 33.96 -26.63
N PHE A 100 16.54 34.68 -25.51
CA PHE A 100 16.87 34.13 -24.19
C PHE A 100 15.67 33.53 -23.45
N GLU A 101 14.55 34.27 -23.39
CA GLU A 101 13.33 33.86 -22.65
C GLU A 101 12.39 33.01 -23.51
N GLY A 102 12.46 33.17 -24.84
CA GLY A 102 11.45 32.67 -25.77
C GLY A 102 10.26 33.63 -25.89
N PHE A 103 9.14 33.12 -26.40
CA PHE A 103 7.91 33.90 -26.54
C PHE A 103 7.10 33.90 -25.22
N ARG A 104 6.95 35.09 -24.62
CA ARG A 104 6.17 35.29 -23.38
C ARG A 104 4.67 35.06 -23.58
N ALA A 105 3.98 34.76 -22.47
CA ALA A 105 2.53 34.62 -22.46
C ALA A 105 1.82 35.94 -22.81
N GLY A 106 0.73 35.87 -23.58
CA GLY A 106 -0.09 37.02 -23.98
C GLY A 106 0.26 37.62 -25.35
N LEU A 107 1.34 37.17 -26.00
CA LEU A 107 1.66 37.58 -27.38
C LEU A 107 0.82 36.82 -28.40
N TYR A 108 0.38 37.51 -29.45
CA TYR A 108 -0.27 36.89 -30.61
C TYR A 108 0.80 36.36 -31.57
N LEU A 109 0.82 35.05 -31.81
CA LEU A 109 1.84 34.37 -32.61
C LEU A 109 1.22 33.69 -33.83
N ARG A 110 1.94 33.69 -34.94
CA ARG A 110 1.66 32.83 -36.11
C ARG A 110 2.61 31.64 -36.06
N VAL A 111 2.07 30.43 -35.93
CA VAL A 111 2.84 29.19 -35.91
C VAL A 111 2.60 28.45 -37.22
N GLU A 112 3.67 28.14 -37.93
CA GLU A 112 3.64 27.31 -39.13
C GLU A 112 4.11 25.90 -38.80
N LEU A 113 3.25 24.91 -39.06
CA LEU A 113 3.54 23.50 -38.83
C LEU A 113 3.75 22.80 -40.17
N LEU A 114 4.94 22.23 -40.35
CA LEU A 114 5.28 21.47 -41.55
C LEU A 114 4.77 20.02 -41.43
N GLN A 115 4.46 19.40 -42.56
CA GLN A 115 4.05 17.98 -42.66
C GLN A 115 2.79 17.62 -41.85
N MET A 116 1.76 18.47 -41.90
CA MET A 116 0.47 18.17 -41.30
C MET A 116 -0.34 17.20 -42.17
N PRO A 117 -1.07 16.22 -41.58
CA PRO A 117 -1.98 15.35 -42.33
C PRO A 117 -3.04 16.16 -43.07
N CYS A 118 -3.33 15.82 -44.33
CA CYS A 118 -4.29 16.55 -45.16
C CYS A 118 -5.71 16.44 -44.59
N GLU A 119 -6.03 15.33 -43.93
CA GLU A 119 -7.32 15.06 -43.31
C GLU A 119 -7.68 16.10 -42.25
N LEU A 120 -6.68 16.69 -41.58
CA LEU A 120 -6.92 17.76 -40.61
C LEU A 120 -7.47 19.03 -41.26
N VAL A 121 -6.99 19.35 -42.47
CA VAL A 121 -7.40 20.53 -43.22
C VAL A 121 -8.76 20.28 -43.87
N GLU A 122 -8.94 19.11 -44.47
CA GLU A 122 -10.19 18.70 -45.12
C GLU A 122 -11.36 18.62 -44.14
N HIS A 123 -11.12 18.10 -42.94
CA HIS A 123 -12.14 17.93 -41.90
C HIS A 123 -12.04 19.00 -40.80
N PHE A 124 -11.47 20.17 -41.10
CA PHE A 124 -11.40 21.24 -40.13
C PHE A 124 -12.80 21.76 -39.79
N ASN A 125 -13.13 21.80 -38.49
CA ASN A 125 -14.39 22.34 -38.01
C ASN A 125 -14.13 23.32 -36.87
N ALA A 126 -14.52 24.58 -37.05
CA ALA A 126 -14.31 25.67 -36.10
C ALA A 126 -15.01 25.47 -34.74
N SER A 127 -15.99 24.58 -34.66
CA SER A 127 -16.68 24.24 -33.40
C SER A 127 -15.77 23.49 -32.41
N TYR A 128 -14.72 22.83 -32.91
CA TYR A 128 -13.76 22.09 -32.09
C TYR A 128 -12.49 22.91 -31.88
N PRO A 129 -12.12 23.22 -30.62
CA PRO A 129 -10.92 23.99 -30.36
C PRO A 129 -9.66 23.18 -30.68
N MET A 130 -8.70 23.82 -31.34
CA MET A 130 -7.35 23.29 -31.49
C MET A 130 -6.47 23.84 -30.36
N ILE A 131 -5.84 22.94 -29.63
CA ILE A 131 -4.95 23.28 -28.52
C ILE A 131 -3.55 22.83 -28.89
N LEU A 132 -2.62 23.78 -28.95
CA LEU A 132 -1.20 23.52 -29.14
C LEU A 132 -0.52 23.52 -27.76
N GLY A 133 0.18 22.44 -27.42
CA GLY A 133 0.90 22.29 -26.16
C GLY A 133 2.37 22.00 -26.41
N GLY A 134 3.26 22.75 -25.75
CA GLY A 134 4.69 22.46 -25.74
C GLY A 134 4.98 21.18 -24.95
N LEU A 135 5.71 20.24 -25.57
CA LEU A 135 6.15 19.01 -24.92
C LEU A 135 7.51 19.22 -24.26
N SER A 136 7.68 18.68 -23.06
CA SER A 136 8.99 18.69 -22.40
C SER A 136 9.94 17.69 -23.06
N VAL A 137 11.25 17.88 -22.93
CA VAL A 137 12.28 17.00 -23.52
C VAL A 137 12.10 15.52 -23.11
N GLY A 138 11.60 15.26 -21.90
CA GLY A 138 11.28 13.91 -21.42
C GLY A 138 10.02 13.28 -22.04
N GLU A 139 9.07 14.10 -22.50
CA GLU A 139 7.73 13.66 -22.96
C GLU A 139 7.67 13.18 -24.41
N GLY A 140 8.78 13.30 -25.13
CA GLY A 140 8.94 12.75 -26.47
C GLY A 140 9.18 11.23 -26.48
N ARG A 141 9.66 10.66 -25.37
CA ARG A 141 10.05 9.23 -25.31
C ARG A 141 8.89 8.35 -24.83
N THR A 142 8.81 7.13 -25.35
CA THR A 142 7.90 6.10 -24.86
C THR A 142 8.61 5.12 -23.94
N GLY A 143 7.95 4.70 -22.86
CA GLY A 143 8.49 3.79 -21.86
C GLY A 143 7.40 3.11 -21.04
N TYR A 144 7.80 2.36 -20.00
CA TYR A 144 6.84 1.84 -19.04
C TYR A 144 6.55 2.91 -17.98
N CYS A 145 5.27 3.28 -17.88
CA CYS A 145 4.82 4.21 -16.87
C CYS A 145 4.17 3.42 -15.73
N GLN A 146 4.71 3.56 -14.53
CA GLN A 146 4.07 3.06 -13.32
C GLN A 146 3.19 4.14 -12.72
N VAL A 147 1.91 3.82 -12.59
CA VAL A 147 0.90 4.77 -12.10
C VAL A 147 0.16 4.21 -10.90
N ARG A 148 -0.32 5.11 -10.03
CA ARG A 148 -1.29 4.78 -8.98
C ARG A 148 -2.66 5.21 -9.46
N MET A 149 -3.56 4.25 -9.65
CA MET A 149 -4.91 4.55 -10.11
C MET A 149 -5.98 3.97 -9.18
N LYS A 150 -7.17 4.55 -9.25
CA LYS A 150 -8.36 4.08 -8.56
C LYS A 150 -9.54 4.13 -9.50
N LYS A 151 -10.38 3.08 -9.45
CA LYS A 151 -11.66 3.07 -10.15
C LYS A 151 -12.51 4.25 -9.66
N HIS A 152 -13.09 4.99 -10.58
CA HIS A 152 -13.97 6.10 -10.22
C HIS A 152 -15.19 5.59 -9.43
N ARG A 153 -15.64 6.37 -8.44
CA ARG A 153 -16.73 5.97 -7.52
C ARG A 153 -18.04 5.69 -8.27
N TRP A 154 -18.37 6.55 -9.23
CA TRP A 154 -19.61 6.47 -10.01
C TRP A 154 -19.53 5.52 -11.22
N TYR A 155 -18.34 4.98 -11.52
CA TYR A 155 -18.19 4.01 -12.59
C TYR A 155 -18.71 2.64 -12.14
N LYS A 156 -19.70 2.08 -12.86
CA LYS A 156 -20.40 0.86 -12.44
C LYS A 156 -19.52 -0.39 -12.52
N ARG A 157 -18.79 -0.57 -13.64
CA ARG A 157 -18.00 -1.78 -13.94
C ARG A 157 -16.62 -1.74 -13.28
N ILE A 158 -16.03 -2.91 -12.99
CA ILE A 158 -14.62 -2.99 -12.57
C ILE A 158 -13.72 -3.13 -13.79
N LEU A 159 -12.52 -2.54 -13.73
CA LEU A 159 -11.57 -2.63 -14.83
C LEU A 159 -10.78 -3.92 -14.72
N LYS A 160 -10.56 -4.58 -15.86
CA LYS A 160 -9.79 -5.81 -15.99
C LYS A 160 -8.39 -5.50 -16.50
N SER A 161 -7.39 -6.20 -15.99
CA SER A 161 -6.02 -6.04 -16.49
C SER A 161 -5.86 -6.55 -17.90
N SER A 162 -5.00 -5.87 -18.66
CA SER A 162 -4.77 -6.12 -20.08
C SER A 162 -6.03 -5.96 -20.95
N ASP A 163 -7.04 -5.24 -20.46
CA ASP A 163 -8.10 -4.69 -21.30
C ASP A 163 -7.71 -3.26 -21.71
N PRO A 164 -8.07 -2.82 -22.92
CA PRO A 164 -7.70 -1.50 -23.41
C PRO A 164 -8.41 -0.39 -22.62
N LEU A 165 -7.65 0.67 -22.33
CA LEU A 165 -8.11 1.83 -21.58
C LEU A 165 -7.55 3.09 -22.23
N ILE A 166 -8.40 4.09 -22.43
CA ILE A 166 -8.02 5.38 -22.98
C ILE A 166 -7.60 6.28 -21.83
N LEU A 167 -6.37 6.77 -21.88
CA LEU A 167 -5.78 7.66 -20.90
C LEU A 167 -5.70 9.07 -21.48
N SER A 168 -6.12 10.05 -20.69
CA SER A 168 -5.85 11.47 -20.90
C SER A 168 -4.76 11.87 -19.90
N LEU A 169 -3.55 12.04 -20.40
CA LEU A 169 -2.32 12.18 -19.60
C LEU A 169 -1.47 13.29 -20.24
N GLY A 170 -1.39 14.42 -19.54
CA GLY A 170 -0.88 15.67 -20.11
C GLY A 170 -1.70 16.10 -21.33
N TRP A 171 -1.02 16.48 -22.40
CA TRP A 171 -1.63 16.84 -23.70
C TRP A 171 -2.12 15.65 -24.52
N ARG A 172 -1.69 14.43 -24.17
CA ARG A 172 -1.89 13.24 -25.01
C ARG A 172 -3.12 12.48 -24.55
N ARG A 173 -3.97 12.15 -25.52
CA ARG A 173 -5.06 11.17 -25.37
C ARG A 173 -4.68 9.93 -26.16
N PHE A 174 -4.61 8.79 -25.50
CA PHE A 174 -4.19 7.55 -26.14
C PHE A 174 -4.79 6.33 -25.48
N GLN A 175 -4.93 5.26 -26.24
CA GLN A 175 -5.33 3.96 -25.76
C GLN A 175 -4.10 3.11 -25.45
N THR A 176 -4.10 2.45 -24.30
CA THR A 176 -3.07 1.49 -23.87
C THR A 176 -3.69 0.32 -23.12
N MET A 177 -2.90 -0.70 -22.82
CA MET A 177 -3.32 -1.89 -22.08
C MET A 177 -2.63 -1.97 -20.71
N PRO A 178 -3.24 -1.37 -19.65
CA PRO A 178 -2.65 -1.40 -18.32
C PRO A 178 -2.73 -2.78 -17.66
N VAL A 179 -1.66 -3.15 -16.99
CA VAL A 179 -1.58 -4.31 -16.09
C VAL A 179 -1.67 -3.81 -14.65
N PHE A 180 -2.65 -4.29 -13.89
CA PHE A 180 -2.85 -3.87 -12.51
C PHE A 180 -2.01 -4.71 -11.55
N SER A 181 -1.48 -4.06 -10.53
CA SER A 181 -0.67 -4.69 -9.50
C SER A 181 -0.91 -4.06 -8.12
N THR A 182 -0.54 -4.79 -7.08
CA THR A 182 -0.52 -4.32 -5.70
C THR A 182 0.86 -4.61 -5.13
N GLN A 183 1.42 -3.64 -4.42
CA GLN A 183 2.70 -3.83 -3.74
C GLN A 183 2.47 -4.65 -2.48
N ASP A 184 3.05 -5.85 -2.41
CA ASP A 184 3.06 -6.67 -1.20
C ASP A 184 3.98 -6.01 -0.13
N HIS A 185 3.88 -6.44 1.13
CA HIS A 185 4.76 -5.96 2.22
C HIS A 185 6.26 -6.14 1.93
N ASN A 186 6.60 -7.12 1.09
CA ASN A 186 7.98 -7.40 0.65
C ASN A 186 8.42 -6.51 -0.52
N GLY A 187 7.74 -5.40 -0.81
CA GLY A 187 8.06 -4.46 -1.89
C GLY A 187 7.72 -4.93 -3.31
N ARG A 188 7.28 -6.18 -3.47
CA ARG A 188 7.06 -6.81 -4.77
C ARG A 188 5.69 -6.47 -5.38
N ASN A 189 5.67 -6.14 -6.66
CA ASN A 189 4.45 -5.87 -7.42
C ASN A 189 3.72 -7.16 -7.81
N ARG A 190 2.65 -7.49 -7.09
CA ARG A 190 1.81 -8.64 -7.37
C ARG A 190 0.67 -8.27 -8.33
N PHE A 191 0.60 -8.99 -9.45
CA PHE A 191 -0.48 -8.89 -10.44
C PHE A 191 -1.87 -9.05 -9.82
N LEU A 192 -2.78 -8.16 -10.23
CA LEU A 192 -4.22 -8.23 -9.96
C LEU A 192 -4.96 -8.49 -11.26
N LYS A 193 -5.99 -9.34 -11.24
CA LYS A 193 -6.85 -9.56 -12.42
C LYS A 193 -7.77 -8.37 -12.70
N TYR A 194 -8.19 -7.69 -11.63
CA TYR A 194 -9.13 -6.57 -11.67
C TYR A 194 -8.70 -5.48 -10.70
N THR A 195 -9.13 -4.25 -10.97
CA THR A 195 -9.00 -3.14 -10.01
C THR A 195 -9.86 -3.42 -8.77
N PRO A 196 -9.35 -3.15 -7.55
CA PRO A 196 -10.18 -3.18 -6.35
C PRO A 196 -11.25 -2.08 -6.42
N LYS A 197 -12.44 -2.33 -5.84
CA LYS A 197 -13.61 -1.45 -6.00
C LYS A 197 -13.42 -0.03 -5.44
N HIS A 198 -12.75 0.09 -4.29
CA HIS A 198 -12.65 1.35 -3.53
C HIS A 198 -11.22 1.68 -3.09
N LEU A 199 -10.23 0.92 -3.55
CA LEU A 199 -8.83 1.09 -3.20
C LEU A 199 -8.03 1.59 -4.40
N HIS A 200 -6.90 2.22 -4.12
CA HIS A 200 -5.88 2.49 -5.13
C HIS A 200 -5.11 1.20 -5.43
N CYS A 201 -4.79 0.97 -6.70
CA CYS A 201 -3.85 -0.04 -7.14
C CYS A 201 -2.76 0.60 -7.99
N ASN A 202 -1.63 -0.07 -8.06
CA ASN A 202 -0.61 0.29 -9.03
C ASN A 202 -1.06 -0.27 -10.40
N ALA A 203 -0.70 0.42 -11.46
CA ALA A 203 -0.86 -0.07 -12.81
C ALA A 203 0.39 0.26 -13.60
N THR A 204 0.72 -0.60 -14.55
CA THR A 204 1.83 -0.38 -15.47
C THR A 204 1.31 -0.51 -16.88
N PHE A 205 1.68 0.44 -17.73
CA PHE A 205 1.37 0.40 -19.16
C PHE A 205 2.55 0.93 -19.96
N TRP A 206 2.51 0.66 -21.27
CA TRP A 206 3.46 1.22 -22.24
C TRP A 206 2.88 2.49 -22.84
N GLY A 207 3.60 3.61 -22.77
CA GLY A 207 3.12 4.90 -23.24
C GLY A 207 4.17 6.02 -23.17
N PRO A 208 3.79 7.27 -23.47
CA PRO A 208 4.67 8.43 -23.37
C PRO A 208 5.08 8.65 -21.92
N ILE A 209 6.37 8.88 -21.70
CA ILE A 209 6.95 9.18 -20.40
C ILE A 209 6.49 10.58 -19.99
N THR A 210 5.89 10.72 -18.82
CA THR A 210 5.42 12.02 -18.30
C THR A 210 5.94 12.25 -16.89
N PRO A 211 6.17 13.50 -16.47
CA PRO A 211 6.67 13.80 -15.13
C PRO A 211 5.89 13.08 -14.02
N GLN A 212 6.63 12.71 -12.97
CA GLN A 212 6.05 12.08 -11.79
C GLN A 212 5.10 13.06 -11.09
N GLY A 213 4.01 12.55 -10.48
CA GLY A 213 3.02 13.38 -9.82
C GLY A 213 1.98 14.01 -10.75
N THR A 214 2.11 13.89 -12.07
CA THR A 214 1.07 14.33 -13.01
C THR A 214 -0.20 13.48 -12.87
N GLY A 215 -1.34 14.15 -12.74
CA GLY A 215 -2.64 13.50 -12.70
C GLY A 215 -3.12 13.05 -14.08
N PHE A 216 -3.93 11.99 -14.12
CA PHE A 216 -4.56 11.54 -15.36
C PHE A 216 -5.97 11.01 -15.10
N VAL A 217 -6.75 11.02 -16.18
CA VAL A 217 -8.11 10.47 -16.23
C VAL A 217 -8.15 9.35 -17.25
N ALA A 218 -8.90 8.30 -16.93
CA ALA A 218 -9.05 7.15 -17.79
C ALA A 218 -10.52 6.91 -18.16
N VAL A 219 -10.76 6.63 -19.43
CA VAL A 219 -12.07 6.38 -20.02
C VAL A 219 -12.03 5.04 -20.76
N GLN A 220 -13.10 4.26 -20.71
CA GLN A 220 -13.15 2.97 -21.40
C GLN A 220 -13.59 3.12 -22.86
N GLN A 221 -14.58 3.97 -23.13
CA GLN A 221 -15.15 4.21 -24.47
C GLN A 221 -15.42 5.69 -24.66
N VAL A 222 -15.14 6.19 -25.87
CA VAL A 222 -15.45 7.58 -26.27
C VAL A 222 -16.71 7.64 -27.12
N HIS A 223 -16.96 6.63 -27.97
CA HIS A 223 -18.06 6.63 -28.95
C HIS A 223 -19.46 6.47 -28.37
N GLU A 224 -19.60 5.84 -27.20
CA GLU A 224 -20.92 5.44 -26.71
C GLU A 224 -21.58 6.59 -25.94
N GLN A 225 -22.59 7.24 -26.54
CA GLN A 225 -23.46 8.19 -25.86
C GLN A 225 -24.45 7.47 -24.95
N THR A 226 -23.94 6.78 -23.94
CA THR A 226 -24.79 6.22 -22.87
C THR A 226 -25.06 7.28 -21.80
N ALA A 227 -26.21 7.17 -21.15
CA ALA A 227 -26.56 7.94 -19.95
C ALA A 227 -25.71 7.55 -18.71
N SER A 228 -24.72 6.66 -18.86
CA SER A 228 -23.87 6.19 -17.77
C SER A 228 -22.60 7.03 -17.64
N PHE A 229 -22.08 7.11 -16.41
CA PHE A 229 -20.84 7.81 -16.11
C PHE A 229 -19.66 7.20 -16.89
N ARG A 230 -18.94 8.01 -17.68
CA ARG A 230 -17.92 7.53 -18.65
C ARG A 230 -16.51 7.42 -18.08
N ILE A 231 -16.15 8.28 -17.13
CA ILE A 231 -14.81 8.24 -16.53
C ILE A 231 -14.68 6.97 -15.69
N ALA A 232 -13.76 6.10 -16.09
CA ALA A 232 -13.57 4.77 -15.54
C ALA A 232 -12.64 4.78 -14.33
N ALA A 233 -11.53 5.52 -14.42
CA ALA A 233 -10.55 5.63 -13.35
C ALA A 233 -9.86 7.00 -13.35
N THR A 234 -9.29 7.33 -12.20
CA THR A 234 -8.42 8.49 -12.01
C THR A 234 -7.13 8.02 -11.37
N GLY A 235 -6.04 8.74 -11.61
CA GLY A 235 -4.76 8.35 -11.05
C GLY A 235 -3.69 9.41 -11.19
N VAL A 236 -2.50 9.03 -10.75
CA VAL A 236 -1.28 9.85 -10.76
C VAL A 236 -0.12 8.98 -11.19
N ILE A 237 0.83 9.54 -11.94
CA ILE A 237 2.08 8.85 -12.27
C ILE A 237 2.96 8.79 -11.02
N LEU A 238 3.52 7.61 -10.76
CA LEU A 238 4.45 7.39 -9.66
C LEU A 238 5.89 7.41 -10.17
N ASP A 239 6.19 6.54 -11.15
CA ASP A 239 7.56 6.29 -11.56
C ASP A 239 7.65 5.97 -13.05
N LEU A 240 8.84 6.20 -13.60
CA LEU A 240 9.19 6.10 -15.00
C LEU A 240 10.31 5.08 -15.16
N ASP A 241 9.95 3.88 -15.61
CA ASP A 241 10.89 2.76 -15.66
C ASP A 241 11.09 2.24 -17.08
N ARG A 242 12.29 1.73 -17.35
CA ARG A 242 12.59 1.00 -18.61
C ARG A 242 12.13 -0.46 -18.55
N SER A 243 11.92 -1.00 -17.36
CA SER A 243 11.47 -2.39 -17.15
C SER A 243 10.62 -2.48 -15.89
N THR A 244 9.56 -3.29 -15.92
CA THR A 244 8.73 -3.49 -14.74
C THR A 244 8.63 -4.96 -14.38
N GLN A 245 9.01 -5.28 -13.13
CA GLN A 245 8.91 -6.63 -12.59
C GLN A 245 7.53 -6.83 -11.93
N ILE A 246 6.55 -7.21 -12.73
CA ILE A 246 5.22 -7.61 -12.22
C ILE A 246 5.19 -9.12 -12.12
N VAL A 247 4.86 -9.65 -10.95
CA VAL A 247 4.74 -11.09 -10.76
C VAL A 247 3.31 -11.52 -10.49
N LYS A 248 2.93 -12.68 -11.01
CA LYS A 248 1.68 -13.37 -10.71
C LYS A 248 1.97 -14.58 -9.86
N LYS A 249 1.09 -14.80 -8.87
CA LYS A 249 1.15 -15.99 -8.03
C LYS A 249 0.74 -17.21 -8.86
N LEU A 250 1.61 -18.21 -8.90
CA LEU A 250 1.30 -19.55 -9.40
C LEU A 250 1.25 -20.51 -8.22
N LYS A 251 0.22 -21.35 -8.15
CA LYS A 251 0.17 -22.44 -7.18
C LYS A 251 0.32 -23.75 -7.95
N LEU A 252 1.39 -24.49 -7.68
CA LEU A 252 1.49 -25.87 -8.13
C LEU A 252 0.81 -26.74 -7.09
N THR A 253 -0.17 -27.55 -7.50
CA THR A 253 -0.99 -28.37 -6.61
C THR A 253 -0.67 -29.83 -6.80
N GLY A 254 -0.59 -30.59 -5.72
CA GLY A 254 -0.37 -32.03 -5.73
C GLY A 254 -1.19 -32.73 -4.65
N ASN A 255 -1.37 -34.03 -4.84
CA ASN A 255 -2.20 -34.87 -3.98
C ASN A 255 -1.34 -35.89 -3.24
N PRO A 256 -1.49 -36.03 -1.91
CA PRO A 256 -0.81 -37.07 -1.17
C PRO A 256 -1.40 -38.43 -1.53
N PHE A 257 -0.56 -39.43 -1.76
CA PHE A 257 -1.02 -40.80 -2.03
C PHE A 257 -0.58 -41.81 -0.96
N LYS A 258 0.52 -41.56 -0.26
CA LYS A 258 0.98 -42.41 0.85
C LYS A 258 1.52 -41.53 1.98
N ILE A 259 0.99 -41.75 3.19
CA ILE A 259 1.22 -40.85 4.34
C ILE A 259 1.76 -41.65 5.53
N TYR A 260 2.82 -41.13 6.13
CA TYR A 260 3.41 -41.59 7.39
C TYR A 260 3.22 -40.50 8.46
N LYS A 261 3.90 -40.60 9.61
CA LYS A 261 3.74 -39.63 10.71
C LYS A 261 4.07 -38.20 10.28
N LYS A 262 5.28 -37.97 9.76
CA LYS A 262 5.76 -36.64 9.32
C LYS A 262 6.23 -36.62 7.88
N THR A 263 6.17 -37.76 7.18
CA THR A 263 6.55 -37.86 5.77
C THR A 263 5.33 -38.23 4.96
N ALA A 264 5.24 -37.69 3.76
CA ALA A 264 4.23 -38.09 2.79
C ALA A 264 4.81 -38.09 1.40
N PHE A 265 4.27 -38.97 0.56
CA PHE A 265 4.56 -39.02 -0.85
C PHE A 265 3.43 -38.34 -1.62
N VAL A 266 3.80 -37.38 -2.46
CA VAL A 266 2.89 -36.50 -3.20
C VAL A 266 3.04 -36.77 -4.69
N LYS A 267 1.92 -36.82 -5.41
CA LYS A 267 1.86 -36.99 -6.87
C LYS A 267 1.08 -35.84 -7.53
N ASN A 268 1.15 -35.76 -8.86
CA ASN A 268 0.41 -34.81 -9.71
C ASN A 268 0.73 -33.32 -9.48
N MET A 269 1.88 -32.99 -8.87
CA MET A 269 2.37 -31.60 -8.79
C MET A 269 3.36 -31.28 -9.90
N PHE A 270 4.18 -32.26 -10.27
CA PHE A 270 5.19 -32.20 -11.31
C PHE A 270 4.98 -33.36 -12.26
N THR A 271 5.49 -33.22 -13.48
CA THR A 271 5.40 -34.25 -14.52
C THR A 271 6.63 -35.16 -14.54
N SER A 272 7.82 -34.60 -14.26
CA SER A 272 9.10 -35.31 -14.34
C SER A 272 9.91 -35.26 -13.04
N ALA A 273 10.83 -36.20 -12.87
CA ALA A 273 11.77 -36.18 -11.74
C ALA A 273 12.73 -34.97 -11.81
N LEU A 274 13.07 -34.51 -13.02
CA LEU A 274 13.93 -33.33 -13.23
C LEU A 274 13.28 -32.05 -12.69
N GLU A 275 11.97 -31.89 -12.90
CA GLU A 275 11.22 -30.79 -12.29
C GLU A 275 11.27 -30.85 -10.76
N VAL A 276 11.09 -32.04 -10.18
CA VAL A 276 11.16 -32.22 -8.73
C VAL A 276 12.54 -31.83 -8.20
N THR A 277 13.62 -32.28 -8.83
CA THR A 277 14.99 -31.95 -8.42
C THR A 277 15.24 -30.45 -8.46
N LYS A 278 14.70 -29.74 -9.46
CA LYS A 278 14.77 -28.27 -9.52
C LYS A 278 14.08 -27.58 -8.34
N PHE A 279 13.03 -28.20 -7.80
CA PHE A 279 12.28 -27.70 -6.64
C PHE A 279 12.61 -28.45 -5.34
N GLU A 280 13.74 -29.16 -5.28
CA GLU A 280 14.18 -29.83 -4.07
C GLU A 280 14.47 -28.80 -2.97
N GLY A 281 14.04 -29.09 -1.74
CA GLY A 281 14.13 -28.14 -0.63
C GLY A 281 13.08 -27.03 -0.62
N ALA A 282 12.21 -26.94 -1.64
CA ALA A 282 11.16 -25.92 -1.69
C ALA A 282 10.12 -26.08 -0.57
N ALA A 283 9.60 -24.95 -0.09
CA ALA A 283 8.59 -24.90 0.96
C ALA A 283 7.18 -25.21 0.41
N LEU A 284 6.53 -26.19 1.04
CA LEU A 284 5.17 -26.63 0.76
C LEU A 284 4.22 -26.18 1.87
N ARG A 285 2.94 -26.03 1.52
CA ARG A 285 1.84 -25.90 2.49
C ARG A 285 0.66 -26.76 2.07
N THR A 286 -0.06 -27.32 3.03
CA THR A 286 -1.38 -27.90 2.79
C THR A 286 -2.49 -26.87 2.92
N VAL A 287 -3.67 -27.16 2.39
CA VAL A 287 -4.88 -26.34 2.61
C VAL A 287 -5.24 -26.25 4.10
N SER A 288 -4.95 -27.31 4.86
CA SER A 288 -5.08 -27.37 6.33
C SER A 288 -4.06 -26.52 7.09
N GLY A 289 -3.08 -25.92 6.38
CA GLY A 289 -2.13 -24.96 6.95
C GLY A 289 -0.80 -25.57 7.44
N ILE A 290 -0.62 -26.88 7.34
CA ILE A 290 0.59 -27.62 7.75
C ILE A 290 1.73 -27.26 6.79
N ARG A 291 2.89 -26.86 7.34
CA ARG A 291 4.07 -26.56 6.53
C ARG A 291 4.84 -27.84 6.22
N GLY A 292 5.51 -27.86 5.07
CA GLY A 292 6.39 -28.95 4.69
C GLY A 292 7.49 -28.53 3.73
N GLN A 293 8.30 -29.50 3.33
CA GLN A 293 9.44 -29.31 2.44
C GLN A 293 9.56 -30.51 1.49
N ILE A 294 9.87 -30.24 0.22
CA ILE A 294 10.25 -31.28 -0.74
C ILE A 294 11.63 -31.82 -0.36
N LYS A 295 11.76 -33.16 -0.26
CA LYS A 295 13.03 -33.81 0.12
C LYS A 295 13.72 -34.52 -1.02
N LYS A 296 13.03 -35.38 -1.79
CA LYS A 296 13.67 -36.13 -2.88
C LYS A 296 12.63 -36.58 -3.90
N ALA A 297 13.01 -36.60 -5.17
CA ALA A 297 12.22 -37.22 -6.23
C ALA A 297 12.08 -38.73 -6.04
N LEU A 298 10.96 -39.28 -6.50
CA LEU A 298 10.74 -40.72 -6.62
C LEU A 298 10.88 -41.12 -8.09
N GLY A 299 11.32 -42.36 -8.33
CA GLY A 299 11.33 -42.93 -9.66
C GLY A 299 9.91 -43.26 -10.15
N ASN A 300 9.12 -43.93 -9.31
CA ASN A 300 7.75 -44.36 -9.64
C ASN A 300 6.75 -43.86 -8.58
N PRO A 301 5.64 -43.21 -8.98
CA PRO A 301 5.31 -42.70 -10.31
C PRO A 301 6.14 -41.47 -10.72
N PRO A 302 6.28 -41.16 -12.03
CA PRO A 302 7.07 -40.02 -12.50
C PRO A 302 6.52 -38.70 -11.96
N GLY A 303 7.41 -37.79 -11.56
CA GLY A 303 7.05 -36.50 -10.95
C GLY A 303 6.56 -36.59 -9.50
N ALA A 304 6.49 -37.79 -8.91
CA ALA A 304 6.23 -37.93 -7.48
C ALA A 304 7.46 -37.62 -6.64
N PHE A 305 7.23 -37.18 -5.41
CA PHE A 305 8.30 -36.82 -4.49
C PHE A 305 7.95 -37.13 -3.04
N ARG A 306 9.01 -37.31 -2.25
CA ARG A 306 8.93 -37.42 -0.80
C ARG A 306 8.97 -36.01 -0.22
N ALA A 307 8.00 -35.69 0.63
CA ALA A 307 7.99 -34.47 1.42
C ALA A 307 7.90 -34.77 2.92
N THR A 308 8.48 -33.87 3.70
CA THR A 308 8.37 -33.85 5.16
C THR A 308 7.45 -32.72 5.58
N PHE A 309 6.55 -32.98 6.52
CA PHE A 309 5.58 -32.04 7.07
C PHE A 309 5.74 -31.91 8.59
N GLU A 310 5.25 -30.81 9.15
CA GLU A 310 5.25 -30.58 10.60
C GLU A 310 4.41 -31.61 11.37
N ASP A 311 3.25 -31.95 10.82
CA ASP A 311 2.30 -32.90 11.37
C ASP A 311 1.73 -33.82 10.27
N LYS A 312 1.02 -34.86 10.69
CA LYS A 312 0.40 -35.84 9.80
C LYS A 312 -0.72 -35.20 8.98
N ILE A 313 -0.54 -35.19 7.67
CA ILE A 313 -1.55 -34.73 6.70
C ILE A 313 -2.62 -35.82 6.46
N LEU A 314 -3.73 -35.45 5.84
CA LEU A 314 -4.78 -36.39 5.42
C LEU A 314 -4.71 -36.70 3.92
N LEU A 315 -5.26 -37.84 3.49
CA LEU A 315 -5.37 -38.19 2.06
C LEU A 315 -6.27 -37.21 1.29
N SER A 316 -7.22 -36.57 1.98
CA SER A 316 -8.10 -35.55 1.42
C SER A 316 -7.45 -34.16 1.29
N ASP A 317 -6.25 -33.96 1.85
CA ASP A 317 -5.58 -32.66 1.78
C ASP A 317 -4.99 -32.40 0.39
N LEU A 318 -5.07 -31.15 -0.05
CA LEU A 318 -4.32 -30.66 -1.21
C LEU A 318 -3.01 -30.02 -0.73
N VAL A 319 -1.89 -30.48 -1.26
CA VAL A 319 -0.56 -29.91 -1.04
C VAL A 319 -0.30 -28.90 -2.15
N PHE A 320 0.20 -27.71 -1.81
CA PHE A 320 0.57 -26.74 -2.84
C PHE A 320 1.90 -26.04 -2.55
N LEU A 321 2.61 -25.74 -3.63
CA LEU A 321 3.80 -24.89 -3.67
C LEU A 321 3.39 -23.50 -4.15
N ARG A 322 3.86 -22.44 -3.47
CA ARG A 322 3.61 -21.05 -3.85
C ARG A 322 4.79 -20.53 -4.68
N ALA A 323 4.62 -20.50 -6.00
CA ALA A 323 5.58 -19.94 -6.93
C ALA A 323 5.12 -18.55 -7.44
N TRP A 324 6.03 -17.86 -8.11
CA TRP A 324 5.79 -16.57 -8.72
C TRP A 324 6.36 -16.60 -10.14
N THR A 325 5.59 -16.09 -11.08
CA THR A 325 5.96 -16.00 -12.50
C THR A 325 5.82 -14.56 -12.95
N GLU A 326 6.68 -14.11 -13.85
CA GLU A 326 6.63 -12.76 -14.37
C GLU A 326 5.47 -12.60 -15.38
N VAL A 327 4.85 -11.42 -15.36
CA VAL A 327 3.78 -11.05 -16.29
C VAL A 327 4.29 -9.93 -17.17
N PRO A 328 4.44 -10.16 -18.49
CA PRO A 328 4.87 -9.12 -19.40
C PRO A 328 3.76 -8.07 -19.59
N VAL A 329 4.15 -6.81 -19.64
CA VAL A 329 3.28 -5.70 -20.02
C VAL A 329 3.38 -5.52 -21.53
N GLN A 330 2.25 -5.58 -22.23
CA GLN A 330 2.19 -5.47 -23.68
C GLN A 330 2.60 -4.06 -24.13
N ARG A 331 3.46 -3.98 -25.14
CA ARG A 331 3.91 -2.72 -25.75
C ARG A 331 2.87 -2.20 -26.74
N PHE A 332 1.72 -1.80 -26.22
CA PHE A 332 0.61 -1.28 -27.01
C PHE A 332 0.34 0.18 -26.65
N TYR A 333 0.35 1.04 -27.65
CA TYR A 333 0.08 2.47 -27.55
C TYR A 333 -0.54 2.94 -28.87
N MET A 334 -1.70 3.60 -28.79
CA MET A 334 -2.40 4.15 -29.95
C MET A 334 -2.97 5.52 -29.60
N THR A 335 -2.63 6.56 -30.36
CA THR A 335 -3.14 7.91 -30.15
C THR A 335 -4.59 8.06 -30.58
N LEU A 336 -5.33 8.96 -29.92
CA LEU A 336 -6.67 9.33 -30.34
C LEU A 336 -6.59 10.45 -31.39
N THR A 337 -6.87 10.09 -32.64
CA THR A 337 -6.85 10.98 -33.81
C THR A 337 -8.23 11.53 -34.14
N THR A 338 -9.02 11.92 -33.13
CA THR A 338 -10.42 12.34 -33.33
C THR A 338 -10.58 13.54 -34.27
N LEU A 339 -9.59 14.43 -34.36
CA LEU A 339 -9.66 15.62 -35.22
C LEU A 339 -9.34 15.32 -36.69
N LEU A 340 -8.73 14.17 -36.98
CA LEU A 340 -8.44 13.72 -38.35
C LEU A 340 -9.63 12.97 -38.98
N ALA A 341 -10.62 12.58 -38.17
CA ALA A 341 -11.79 11.89 -38.67
C ALA A 341 -12.82 12.88 -39.24
N PRO A 342 -13.65 12.45 -40.23
CA PRO A 342 -14.81 13.22 -40.69
C PRO A 342 -15.75 13.57 -39.54
N ASP A 343 -16.47 14.70 -39.63
CA ASP A 343 -17.31 15.25 -38.55
C ASP A 343 -18.29 14.24 -37.92
N GLU A 344 -18.90 13.37 -38.72
CA GLU A 344 -19.82 12.33 -38.25
C GLU A 344 -19.12 11.23 -37.43
N GLU A 345 -17.86 10.95 -37.75
CA GLU A 345 -17.04 9.91 -37.15
C GLU A 345 -16.18 10.42 -35.98
N LYS A 346 -15.98 11.75 -35.86
CA LYS A 346 -15.25 12.36 -34.73
C LYS A 346 -15.77 11.90 -33.39
N THR A 347 -17.10 11.80 -33.27
CA THR A 347 -17.76 11.33 -32.05
C THR A 347 -17.75 9.81 -31.91
N LYS A 348 -17.60 9.06 -33.00
CA LYS A 348 -17.70 7.60 -33.06
C LYS A 348 -16.35 6.88 -33.02
N TRP A 349 -15.25 7.59 -32.71
CA TRP A 349 -13.91 7.00 -32.68
C TRP A 349 -13.87 5.68 -31.88
N GLN A 350 -13.42 4.63 -32.56
CA GLN A 350 -13.34 3.29 -32.01
C GLN A 350 -11.91 2.77 -32.12
N GLY A 351 -11.29 2.57 -30.95
CA GLY A 351 -10.03 1.86 -30.84
C GLY A 351 -10.23 0.36 -30.59
N MET A 352 -9.24 -0.25 -29.94
CA MET A 352 -9.30 -1.64 -29.50
C MET A 352 -10.52 -1.88 -28.58
N LYS A 353 -11.32 -2.89 -28.92
CA LYS A 353 -12.49 -3.30 -28.14
C LYS A 353 -12.09 -4.10 -26.91
N THR A 354 -12.94 -4.04 -25.89
CA THR A 354 -12.73 -4.79 -24.64
C THR A 354 -13.02 -6.28 -24.84
N VAL A 355 -12.45 -7.14 -23.98
CA VAL A 355 -12.70 -8.60 -24.06
C VAL A 355 -14.18 -8.93 -23.88
N GLY A 356 -14.93 -8.14 -23.12
CA GLY A 356 -16.37 -8.29 -22.96
C GLY A 356 -17.14 -8.03 -24.26
N GLN A 357 -16.79 -6.95 -24.96
CA GLN A 357 -17.40 -6.61 -26.26
C GLN A 357 -17.08 -7.63 -27.33
N LEU A 358 -15.81 -8.03 -27.46
CA LEU A 358 -15.39 -9.04 -28.42
C LEU A 358 -16.11 -10.38 -28.21
N ARG A 359 -16.40 -10.74 -26.95
CA ARG A 359 -17.18 -11.93 -26.62
C ARG A 359 -18.65 -11.79 -27.00
N ALA A 360 -19.26 -10.65 -26.70
CA ALA A 360 -20.64 -10.38 -27.06
C ALA A 360 -20.84 -10.40 -28.59
N GLU A 361 -19.96 -9.76 -29.34
CA GLU A 361 -19.98 -9.73 -30.82
C GLU A 361 -19.84 -11.12 -31.44
N ARG A 362 -19.05 -12.00 -30.80
CA ARG A 362 -18.84 -13.38 -31.26
C ARG A 362 -19.83 -14.38 -30.67
N GLY A 363 -20.79 -13.93 -29.85
CA GLY A 363 -21.72 -14.83 -29.13
C GLY A 363 -21.04 -15.80 -28.15
N LEU A 364 -19.84 -15.48 -27.66
CA LEU A 364 -19.06 -16.35 -26.76
C LEU A 364 -19.32 -16.02 -25.30
N HIS A 365 -19.59 -17.04 -24.49
CA HIS A 365 -19.69 -16.89 -23.04
C HIS A 365 -18.30 -16.82 -22.37
N ALA A 366 -18.24 -16.20 -21.19
CA ALA A 366 -17.02 -16.19 -20.39
C ALA A 366 -16.73 -17.61 -19.84
N PRO A 367 -15.48 -18.11 -19.92
CA PRO A 367 -15.15 -19.43 -19.40
C PRO A 367 -15.27 -19.44 -17.88
N VAL A 368 -16.13 -20.32 -17.34
CA VAL A 368 -16.33 -20.53 -15.91
C VAL A 368 -15.91 -21.95 -15.55
N LEU A 369 -14.87 -22.07 -14.73
CA LEU A 369 -14.45 -23.35 -14.16
C LEU A 369 -15.39 -23.72 -13.00
N GLN A 370 -16.10 -24.84 -13.13
CA GLN A 370 -17.07 -25.31 -12.13
C GLN A 370 -16.43 -25.51 -10.74
N ASP A 371 -15.20 -26.05 -10.69
CA ASP A 371 -14.46 -26.27 -9.44
C ASP A 371 -14.00 -24.98 -8.73
N SER A 372 -14.01 -23.84 -9.45
CA SER A 372 -13.64 -22.54 -8.89
C SER A 372 -14.85 -21.79 -8.31
N LEU A 373 -16.07 -22.27 -8.52
CA LEU A 373 -17.27 -21.67 -7.96
C LEU A 373 -17.38 -22.00 -6.47
N TYR A 374 -17.60 -20.97 -5.66
CA TYR A 374 -17.81 -21.14 -4.23
C TYR A 374 -19.14 -21.85 -3.96
N LYS A 375 -19.09 -22.87 -3.10
CA LYS A 375 -20.26 -23.59 -2.59
C LYS A 375 -20.27 -23.48 -1.07
N ALA A 376 -21.44 -23.39 -0.45
CA ALA A 376 -21.56 -23.43 1.00
C ALA A 376 -21.16 -24.82 1.52
N PRO A 377 -20.11 -24.96 2.36
CA PRO A 377 -19.66 -26.28 2.80
C PRO A 377 -20.49 -26.78 3.99
N GLU A 378 -21.08 -27.97 3.85
CA GLU A 378 -21.69 -28.69 4.97
C GLU A 378 -20.63 -29.44 5.78
N ARG A 379 -20.38 -29.02 7.02
CA ARG A 379 -19.38 -29.64 7.90
C ARG A 379 -20.04 -30.59 8.89
N LYS A 380 -19.75 -31.88 8.77
CA LYS A 380 -20.15 -32.90 9.75
C LYS A 380 -19.34 -32.72 11.04
N ALA A 381 -19.96 -33.00 12.20
CA ALA A 381 -19.27 -32.98 13.48
C ALA A 381 -18.17 -34.07 13.51
N PHE A 382 -16.95 -33.67 13.83
CA PHE A 382 -15.83 -34.60 13.93
C PHE A 382 -15.78 -35.22 15.33
N HIS A 383 -15.92 -36.54 15.41
CA HIS A 383 -15.78 -37.30 16.66
C HIS A 383 -14.41 -38.00 16.70
N PHE A 384 -13.59 -37.64 17.68
CA PHE A 384 -12.30 -38.29 17.88
C PHE A 384 -12.50 -39.74 18.32
N LYS A 385 -11.64 -40.64 17.81
CA LYS A 385 -11.59 -42.01 18.31
C LYS A 385 -11.15 -42.00 19.79
N PRO A 386 -11.68 -42.91 20.62
CA PRO A 386 -11.25 -43.01 22.01
C PRO A 386 -9.76 -43.35 22.08
N PHE A 387 -9.09 -42.89 23.14
CA PHE A 387 -7.69 -43.17 23.39
C PHE A 387 -7.51 -44.66 23.75
N VAL A 388 -6.62 -45.35 23.02
CA VAL A 388 -6.31 -46.77 23.24
C VAL A 388 -4.88 -46.87 23.73
N ILE A 389 -4.69 -47.44 24.92
CA ILE A 389 -3.37 -47.69 25.50
C ILE A 389 -2.79 -48.97 24.86
N PRO A 390 -1.53 -48.96 24.39
CA PRO A 390 -0.86 -50.18 23.94
C PRO A 390 -0.85 -51.26 25.03
N ARG A 391 -1.08 -52.52 24.65
CA ARG A 391 -1.21 -53.65 25.60
C ARG A 391 0.01 -53.82 26.49
N GLU A 392 1.20 -53.63 25.94
CA GLU A 392 2.47 -53.72 26.67
C GLU A 392 2.57 -52.63 27.75
N LEU A 393 2.25 -51.38 27.39
CA LEU A 393 2.22 -50.27 28.34
C LEU A 393 1.19 -50.54 29.43
N GLN A 394 -0.02 -50.99 29.06
CA GLN A 394 -1.08 -51.30 30.01
C GLN A 394 -0.68 -52.37 31.04
N LYS A 395 0.08 -53.39 30.63
CA LYS A 395 0.62 -54.42 31.55
C LYS A 395 1.60 -53.82 32.57
N ASN A 396 2.46 -52.92 32.10
CA ASN A 396 3.53 -52.29 32.89
C ASN A 396 3.08 -51.10 33.74
N LEU A 397 1.86 -50.58 33.53
CA LEU A 397 1.33 -49.50 34.35
C LEU A 397 1.22 -49.92 35.83
N PRO A 398 1.47 -49.02 36.79
CA PRO A 398 1.16 -49.26 38.19
C PRO A 398 -0.31 -49.63 38.38
N TYR A 399 -0.62 -50.49 39.36
CA TYR A 399 -1.99 -50.99 39.59
C TYR A 399 -3.04 -49.87 39.72
N LYS A 400 -2.68 -48.75 40.36
CA LYS A 400 -3.55 -47.59 40.55
C LYS A 400 -3.99 -46.95 39.22
N ASP A 401 -3.11 -46.93 38.23
CA ASP A 401 -3.32 -46.25 36.94
C ASP A 401 -3.80 -47.22 35.84
N LYS A 402 -3.90 -48.53 36.14
CA LYS A 402 -4.41 -49.51 35.18
C LYS A 402 -5.90 -49.23 34.90
N PRO A 403 -6.28 -49.06 33.61
CA PRO A 403 -7.67 -48.85 33.27
C PRO A 403 -8.49 -50.10 33.60
N LYS A 404 -9.53 -49.92 34.41
CA LYS A 404 -10.48 -50.97 34.81
C LYS A 404 -11.52 -51.16 33.70
N VAL A 405 -11.10 -51.74 32.58
CA VAL A 405 -12.02 -52.13 31.51
C VAL A 405 -12.68 -53.44 31.93
N LYS A 406 -14.00 -53.45 32.10
CA LYS A 406 -14.74 -54.69 32.33
C LYS A 406 -14.64 -55.54 31.06
N SER A 407 -14.08 -56.74 31.15
CA SER A 407 -14.17 -57.72 30.07
C SER A 407 -15.63 -58.12 29.92
N VAL A 408 -16.21 -57.91 28.74
CA VAL A 408 -17.53 -58.50 28.44
C VAL A 408 -17.31 -60.00 28.34
N THR A 409 -17.80 -60.75 29.33
CA THR A 409 -17.76 -62.21 29.32
C THR A 409 -18.75 -62.72 28.29
N GLU A 410 -18.28 -63.48 27.28
CA GLU A 410 -19.18 -64.21 26.38
C GLU A 410 -19.97 -65.24 27.21
N GLY A 411 -21.29 -65.04 27.27
CA GLY A 411 -22.20 -65.81 28.11
C GLY A 411 -22.87 -65.03 29.24
N GLY A 412 -22.44 -63.79 29.54
CA GLY A 412 -23.06 -62.94 30.57
C GLY A 412 -23.04 -63.54 31.98
N ASN A 413 -23.40 -62.73 32.99
CA ASN A 413 -23.64 -63.26 34.33
C ASN A 413 -24.92 -64.09 34.35
N ALA A 414 -25.00 -65.14 35.18
CA ALA A 414 -26.21 -65.97 35.32
C ALA A 414 -27.49 -65.15 35.63
N LEU A 415 -27.34 -64.04 36.35
CA LEU A 415 -28.39 -63.07 36.66
C LEU A 415 -28.79 -62.18 35.46
N GLU A 416 -27.87 -61.86 34.56
CA GLU A 416 -28.16 -61.07 33.36
C GLU A 416 -28.84 -61.90 32.25
N ARG A 417 -28.74 -63.25 32.33
CA ARG A 417 -29.43 -64.17 31.41
C ARG A 417 -30.94 -64.22 31.65
N VAL A 418 -31.39 -63.97 32.88
CA VAL A 418 -32.82 -63.92 33.21
C VAL A 418 -33.35 -62.54 32.83
N ALA A 419 -33.59 -62.35 31.54
CA ALA A 419 -34.17 -61.11 31.02
C ALA A 419 -35.69 -61.10 31.22
N VAL A 420 -36.18 -60.20 32.06
CA VAL A 420 -37.62 -59.96 32.21
C VAL A 420 -38.14 -59.33 30.91
N VAL A 421 -39.02 -60.04 30.22
CA VAL A 421 -39.64 -59.53 28.99
C VAL A 421 -40.76 -58.58 29.38
N LEU A 422 -40.52 -57.28 29.14
CA LEU A 422 -41.48 -56.22 29.42
C LEU A 422 -42.71 -56.30 28.51
N GLU A 423 -43.87 -55.96 29.06
CA GLU A 423 -45.11 -55.79 28.30
C GLU A 423 -45.02 -54.61 27.32
N GLU A 424 -45.89 -54.61 26.30
CA GLU A 424 -45.85 -53.61 25.23
C GLU A 424 -46.09 -52.19 25.76
N SER A 425 -47.04 -52.01 26.69
CA SER A 425 -47.33 -50.72 27.34
C SER A 425 -46.17 -50.20 28.20
N GLU A 426 -45.42 -51.10 28.85
CA GLU A 426 -44.25 -50.76 29.66
C GLU A 426 -43.06 -50.38 28.79
N LYS A 427 -42.86 -51.07 27.67
CA LYS A 427 -41.86 -50.72 26.66
C LYS A 427 -42.11 -49.34 26.09
N GLU A 428 -43.36 -48.99 25.78
CA GLU A 428 -43.73 -47.65 25.30
C GLU A 428 -43.43 -46.56 26.33
N LYS A 429 -43.81 -46.77 27.61
CA LYS A 429 -43.52 -45.84 28.71
C LYS A 429 -42.01 -45.67 28.90
N LEU A 430 -41.23 -46.75 28.87
CA LEU A 430 -39.78 -46.72 28.98
C LEU A 430 -39.13 -45.99 27.81
N LYS A 431 -39.59 -46.24 26.58
CA LYS A 431 -39.13 -45.55 25.38
C LYS A 431 -39.40 -44.05 25.47
N LEU A 432 -40.60 -43.65 25.90
CA LEU A 432 -40.95 -42.26 26.13
C LEU A 432 -40.04 -41.61 27.19
N MET A 433 -39.83 -42.29 28.32
CA MET A 433 -38.92 -41.80 29.37
C MET A 433 -37.47 -41.67 28.86
N GLN A 434 -36.99 -42.60 28.04
CA GLN A 434 -35.66 -42.51 27.42
C GLN A 434 -35.57 -41.33 26.45
N MET A 435 -36.59 -41.10 25.63
CA MET A 435 -36.67 -39.93 24.75
C MET A 435 -36.67 -38.63 25.56
N MET A 436 -37.46 -38.53 26.64
CA MET A 436 -37.46 -37.35 27.51
C MET A 436 -36.10 -37.12 28.16
N LYS A 437 -35.43 -38.17 28.66
CA LYS A 437 -34.09 -38.08 29.25
C LYS A 437 -33.04 -37.60 28.24
N THR A 438 -33.08 -38.11 27.01
CA THR A 438 -32.13 -37.71 25.95
C THR A 438 -32.33 -36.26 25.51
N VAL A 439 -33.59 -35.84 25.29
CA VAL A 439 -33.93 -34.44 24.98
C VAL A 439 -33.52 -33.50 26.11
N HIS A 440 -33.80 -33.86 27.37
CA HIS A 440 -33.41 -33.07 28.54
C HIS A 440 -31.88 -32.94 28.65
N LYS A 441 -31.13 -34.04 28.44
CA LYS A 441 -29.67 -34.03 28.44
C LYS A 441 -29.10 -33.14 27.33
N GLU A 442 -29.69 -33.18 26.14
CA GLU A 442 -29.27 -32.32 25.04
C GLU A 442 -29.59 -30.85 25.30
N LYS A 443 -30.76 -30.54 25.88
CA LYS A 443 -31.14 -29.19 26.32
C LYS A 443 -30.13 -28.65 27.34
N LEU A 444 -29.79 -29.44 28.37
CA LEU A 444 -28.78 -29.07 29.35
C LEU A 444 -27.39 -28.86 28.71
N ARG A 445 -26.98 -29.71 27.75
CA ARG A 445 -25.73 -29.52 27.01
C ARG A 445 -25.73 -28.19 26.25
N LYS A 446 -26.78 -27.91 25.48
CA LYS A 446 -26.94 -26.65 24.74
C LYS A 446 -26.92 -25.43 25.68
N MET A 447 -27.56 -25.53 26.85
CA MET A 447 -27.54 -24.45 27.86
C MET A 447 -26.13 -24.25 28.42
N LYS A 448 -25.41 -25.32 28.77
CA LYS A 448 -24.01 -25.25 29.23
C LYS A 448 -23.10 -24.64 28.17
N ASP A 449 -23.23 -25.05 26.91
CA ASP A 449 -22.43 -24.52 25.80
C ASP A 449 -22.68 -23.01 25.61
N LYS A 450 -23.94 -22.57 25.68
CA LYS A 450 -24.30 -21.13 25.65
C LYS A 450 -23.72 -20.36 26.84
N VAL A 451 -23.73 -20.93 28.04
CA VAL A 451 -23.11 -20.31 29.22
C VAL A 451 -21.59 -20.21 29.04
N ILE A 452 -20.93 -21.27 28.59
CA ILE A 452 -19.49 -21.27 28.31
C ILE A 452 -19.13 -20.21 27.26
N GLN A 453 -19.92 -20.08 26.19
CA GLN A 453 -19.73 -19.04 25.17
C GLN A 453 -19.88 -17.63 25.76
N ARG A 454 -20.93 -17.38 26.56
CA ARG A 454 -21.13 -16.08 27.23
C ARG A 454 -20.00 -15.74 28.18
N VAL A 455 -19.60 -16.68 29.04
CA VAL A 455 -18.48 -16.50 29.98
C VAL A 455 -17.17 -16.25 29.22
N ARG A 456 -16.94 -16.93 28.10
CA ARG A 456 -15.74 -16.73 27.27
C ARG A 456 -15.71 -15.33 26.64
N GLN A 457 -16.85 -14.85 26.13
CA GLN A 457 -16.99 -13.50 25.60
C GLN A 457 -16.75 -12.46 26.69
N HIS A 458 -17.42 -12.60 27.83
CA HIS A 458 -17.27 -11.71 28.97
C HIS A 458 -15.82 -11.67 29.50
N ARG A 459 -15.18 -12.84 29.67
CA ARG A 459 -13.75 -12.89 30.05
C ARG A 459 -12.84 -12.18 29.04
N ALA A 460 -13.16 -12.24 27.75
CA ALA A 460 -12.39 -11.52 26.73
C ALA A 460 -12.59 -10.00 26.83
N GLU A 461 -13.79 -9.54 27.19
CA GLU A 461 -14.09 -8.13 27.44
C GLU A 461 -13.43 -7.61 28.72
N CYS A 462 -13.48 -8.36 29.83
CA CYS A 462 -12.77 -8.05 31.06
C CYS A 462 -11.27 -7.89 30.79
N ARG A 463 -10.63 -8.83 30.09
CA ARG A 463 -9.22 -8.74 29.68
C ARG A 463 -8.93 -7.48 28.85
N LYS A 464 -9.83 -7.09 27.94
CA LYS A 464 -9.69 -5.84 27.17
C LYS A 464 -9.78 -4.60 28.08
N SER A 465 -10.67 -4.62 29.06
CA SER A 465 -10.83 -3.54 30.03
C SER A 465 -9.60 -3.41 30.94
N GLU A 466 -9.13 -4.52 31.50
CA GLU A 466 -7.91 -4.61 32.31
C GLU A 466 -6.70 -4.08 31.54
N MET A 467 -6.53 -4.47 30.27
CA MET A 467 -5.46 -3.96 29.41
C MET A 467 -5.55 -2.44 29.19
N LYS A 468 -6.76 -1.87 29.08
CA LYS A 468 -6.96 -0.40 29.00
C LYS A 468 -6.60 0.28 30.31
N GLN A 469 -7.03 -0.28 31.45
CA GLN A 469 -6.68 0.25 32.77
C GLN A 469 -5.17 0.22 33.01
N LEU A 470 -4.51 -0.89 32.66
CA LEU A 470 -3.05 -1.04 32.79
C LEU A 470 -2.29 -0.05 31.89
N LYS A 471 -2.79 0.24 30.68
CA LYS A 471 -2.25 1.31 29.82
C LYS A 471 -2.39 2.69 30.48
N ARG A 472 -3.57 3.02 31.00
CA ARG A 472 -3.82 4.29 31.73
C ARG A 472 -2.90 4.44 32.93
N GLN A 473 -2.74 3.39 33.73
CA GLN A 473 -1.83 3.40 34.88
C GLN A 473 -0.36 3.59 34.43
N LYS A 474 0.08 2.93 33.36
CA LYS A 474 1.42 3.12 32.80
C LYS A 474 1.64 4.55 32.28
N GLU A 475 0.65 5.14 31.61
CA GLU A 475 0.71 6.52 31.15
C GLU A 475 0.75 7.52 32.31
N LEU A 476 -0.08 7.29 33.34
CA LEU A 476 -0.10 8.10 34.55
C LEU A 476 1.26 8.04 35.27
N LYS A 477 1.81 6.83 35.48
CA LYS A 477 3.16 6.65 36.04
C LYS A 477 4.22 7.37 35.21
N LYS A 478 4.17 7.26 33.87
CA LYS A 478 5.09 8.01 32.98
C LYS A 478 4.95 9.52 33.13
N ARG A 479 3.73 10.05 33.24
CA ARG A 479 3.48 11.49 33.47
C ARG A 479 4.06 11.96 34.80
N ILE A 480 3.81 11.20 35.86
CA ILE A 480 4.35 11.48 37.21
C ILE A 480 5.88 11.46 37.18
N CYS A 481 6.52 10.43 36.61
CA CYS A 481 7.98 10.38 36.49
C CYS A 481 8.55 11.54 35.66
N LYS A 482 7.90 11.95 34.57
CA LYS A 482 8.31 13.12 33.77
C LYS A 482 8.17 14.45 34.54
N ALA A 483 7.13 14.59 35.34
CA ALA A 483 6.95 15.78 36.19
C ALA A 483 8.05 15.83 37.27
N LEU A 484 8.31 14.70 37.94
CA LEU A 484 9.39 14.58 38.93
C LEU A 484 10.78 14.83 38.32
N SER A 485 11.04 14.39 37.08
CA SER A 485 12.32 14.65 36.41
C SER A 485 12.48 16.10 36.00
N ARG A 486 11.39 16.80 35.63
CA ARG A 486 11.40 18.25 35.35
C ARG A 486 11.56 19.09 36.62
N GLY A 487 11.03 18.61 37.75
CA GLY A 487 11.22 19.22 39.07
C GLY A 487 12.64 19.08 39.63
N LYS A 488 13.41 18.09 39.14
CA LYS A 488 14.86 17.96 39.42
C LYS A 488 15.70 18.60 38.29
N LYS A 489 15.59 19.91 38.09
CA LYS A 489 16.70 20.66 37.49
C LYS A 489 17.73 20.90 38.61
N PRO A 490 19.02 20.54 38.45
CA PRO A 490 20.01 20.87 39.44
C PRO A 490 20.16 22.39 39.48
N GLN A 491 19.93 22.99 40.63
CA GLN A 491 20.51 24.30 40.93
C GLN A 491 22.01 24.12 40.80
N ALA A 492 22.59 24.71 39.75
CA ALA A 492 24.02 24.89 39.65
C ALA A 492 24.45 25.64 40.91
N LYS A 493 25.26 24.97 41.74
CA LYS A 493 25.94 25.60 42.85
C LYS A 493 26.97 26.55 42.25
N THR A 494 26.83 27.82 42.65
CA THR A 494 27.84 28.87 42.87
C THR A 494 29.27 28.51 42.52
#